data_AF-A0A2N2FSP9-F1
#
_entry.id   AF-A0A2N2FSP9-F1
#
_cell.length_a   1.000
_cell.length_b   1.000
_cell.length_c   1.000
_cell.angle_alpha   90.00
_cell.angle_beta   90.00
_cell.angle_gamma   90.00
#
_symmetry.space_group_name_H-M   'P 1'
#
loop_
_entity.id
_entity.type
_entity.pdbx_description
1 polymer ?
#
loop_
_entity_poly.entity_id
_entity_poly.type
_entity_poly.pdbx_seq_one_letter_code
_entity_poly.pdbx_strand_id
1 'polypeptide(L)'
;MDVAASTMESNGNMIVKMIRRFNAAIIYFIMSIKLRAIGATLLGSFAGLSLTTTIIPTALTTMLGMDTYLSRWGLGGFAVYSMMAWAVGGWAAQRSGNKMLGAIILGIVGLSTGLLFIAVGLGTEMNLLVTGGGAGLLYGTVGGLILADALRSPPVDENDPDSASRGTIGGMGIFRYFNK
;
A
#
# COMPACT_ATOMS: atom_id res chain seq x y z
N MET A 1 32.65 -45.62 -25.87
CA MET A 1 31.42 -44.90 -26.28
C MET A 1 30.78 -44.15 -25.10
N ASP A 2 31.54 -43.82 -24.05
CA ASP A 2 30.97 -43.36 -22.76
C ASP A 2 31.08 -41.85 -22.48
N VAL A 3 31.84 -41.11 -23.27
CA VAL A 3 32.06 -39.68 -23.00
C VAL A 3 30.80 -38.85 -23.27
N ALA A 4 30.07 -39.15 -24.35
CA ALA A 4 28.85 -38.43 -24.74
C ALA A 4 27.67 -38.67 -23.78
N ALA A 5 27.53 -39.90 -23.25
CA ALA A 5 26.49 -40.23 -22.26
C ALA A 5 26.74 -39.51 -20.92
N SER A 6 27.98 -39.49 -20.44
CA SER A 6 28.36 -38.78 -19.20
C SER A 6 28.22 -37.26 -19.28
N THR A 7 28.42 -36.65 -20.47
CA THR A 7 28.21 -35.20 -20.67
C THR A 7 26.72 -34.84 -20.74
N MET A 8 25.89 -35.68 -21.35
CA MET A 8 24.43 -35.50 -21.35
C MET A 8 23.83 -35.63 -19.94
N GLU A 9 24.30 -36.59 -19.14
CA GLU A 9 23.85 -36.80 -17.75
C GLU A 9 24.30 -35.66 -16.82
N SER A 10 25.52 -35.12 -17.03
CA SER A 10 26.02 -33.93 -16.33
C SER A 10 25.21 -32.67 -16.67
N ASN A 11 24.87 -32.46 -17.94
CA ASN A 11 24.07 -31.32 -18.39
C ASN A 11 22.63 -31.41 -17.88
N GLY A 12 22.01 -32.60 -17.90
CA GLY A 12 20.68 -32.83 -17.33
C GLY A 12 20.64 -32.54 -15.83
N ASN A 13 21.63 -33.00 -15.07
CA ASN A 13 21.75 -32.72 -13.64
C ASN A 13 21.99 -31.23 -13.33
N MET A 14 22.70 -30.51 -14.22
CA MET A 14 22.91 -29.07 -14.10
C MET A 14 21.62 -28.28 -14.35
N ILE A 15 20.85 -28.63 -15.37
CA ILE A 15 19.55 -28.01 -15.69
C ILE A 15 18.55 -28.22 -14.56
N VAL A 16 18.46 -29.45 -14.01
CA VAL A 16 17.59 -29.74 -12.86
C VAL A 16 18.01 -28.95 -11.61
N LYS A 17 19.31 -28.78 -11.36
CA LYS A 17 19.82 -27.92 -10.27
C LYS A 17 19.47 -26.44 -10.49
N MET A 18 19.57 -25.92 -11.71
CA MET A 18 19.16 -24.55 -12.04
C MET A 18 17.66 -24.33 -11.83
N ILE A 19 16.82 -25.25 -12.30
CA ILE A 19 15.36 -25.18 -12.12
C ILE A 19 15.00 -25.23 -10.62
N ARG A 20 15.64 -26.12 -9.85
CA ARG A 20 15.44 -26.18 -8.39
C ARG A 20 15.85 -24.88 -7.69
N ARG A 21 16.97 -24.27 -8.08
CA ARG A 21 17.40 -22.97 -7.53
C ARG A 21 16.44 -21.83 -7.89
N PHE A 22 15.95 -21.81 -9.13
CA PHE A 22 14.97 -20.82 -9.57
C PHE A 22 13.64 -20.97 -8.83
N ASN A 23 13.13 -22.19 -8.70
CA ASN A 23 11.92 -22.47 -7.93
C ASN A 23 12.10 -22.13 -6.45
N ALA A 24 13.26 -22.46 -5.86
CA ALA A 24 13.58 -22.07 -4.48
C ALA A 24 13.64 -20.55 -4.31
N ALA A 25 14.17 -19.81 -5.30
CA ALA A 25 14.19 -18.35 -5.27
C ALA A 25 12.78 -17.74 -5.36
N ILE A 26 11.91 -18.26 -6.22
CA ILE A 26 10.50 -17.82 -6.32
C ILE A 26 9.77 -18.10 -5.01
N ILE A 27 9.92 -19.31 -4.46
CA ILE A 27 9.26 -19.69 -3.21
C ILE A 27 9.79 -18.83 -2.06
N TYR A 28 11.11 -18.60 -1.98
CA TYR A 28 11.69 -17.70 -0.99
C TYR A 28 11.16 -16.26 -1.13
N PHE A 29 11.04 -15.76 -2.36
CA PHE A 29 10.47 -14.44 -2.64
C PHE A 29 9.02 -14.36 -2.15
N ILE A 30 8.16 -15.31 -2.54
CA ILE A 30 6.76 -15.39 -2.10
C ILE A 30 6.69 -15.48 -0.58
N MET A 31 7.48 -16.35 0.05
CA MET A 31 7.50 -16.54 1.50
C MET A 31 7.97 -15.29 2.26
N SER A 32 8.77 -14.42 1.64
CA SER A 32 9.25 -13.15 2.22
C SER A 32 8.25 -11.98 2.12
N ILE A 33 7.17 -12.13 1.35
CA ILE A 33 6.18 -11.07 1.13
C ILE A 33 5.49 -10.70 2.44
N LYS A 34 5.61 -9.43 2.84
CA LYS A 34 4.92 -8.86 4.01
C LYS A 34 3.48 -8.49 3.64
N LEU A 35 2.53 -9.38 3.93
CA LEU A 35 1.11 -9.20 3.62
C LEU A 35 0.54 -7.90 4.20
N ARG A 36 1.00 -7.49 5.39
CA ARG A 36 0.56 -6.24 6.03
C ARG A 36 0.99 -4.99 5.27
N ALA A 37 2.22 -4.99 4.74
CA ALA A 37 2.74 -3.86 3.96
C ALA A 37 2.03 -3.76 2.60
N ILE A 38 1.78 -4.89 1.93
CA ILE A 38 1.01 -4.91 0.68
C ILE A 38 -0.46 -4.53 0.92
N GLY A 39 -1.06 -5.03 2.00
CA GLY A 39 -2.41 -4.62 2.39
C GLY A 39 -2.50 -3.11 2.65
N ALA A 40 -1.49 -2.54 3.31
CA ALA A 40 -1.42 -1.12 3.61
C ALA A 40 -1.27 -0.26 2.35
N THR A 41 -0.43 -0.67 1.39
CA THR A 41 -0.29 0.05 0.12
C THR A 41 -1.55 -0.05 -0.74
N LEU A 42 -2.19 -1.21 -0.81
CA LEU A 42 -3.44 -1.39 -1.55
C LEU A 42 -4.59 -0.59 -0.95
N LEU A 43 -4.81 -0.68 0.36
CA LEU A 43 -5.82 0.10 1.06
C LEU A 43 -5.55 1.61 0.96
N GLY A 44 -4.28 2.02 1.07
CA GLY A 44 -3.86 3.38 0.81
C GLY A 44 -4.21 3.85 -0.60
N SER A 45 -3.84 3.08 -1.63
CA SER A 45 -4.21 3.38 -3.03
C SER A 45 -5.71 3.58 -3.20
N PHE A 46 -6.53 2.64 -2.73
CA PHE A 46 -7.99 2.75 -2.85
C PHE A 46 -8.56 3.93 -2.06
N ALA A 47 -7.96 4.27 -0.92
CA ALA A 47 -8.32 5.48 -0.19
C ALA A 47 -8.03 6.74 -1.03
N GLY A 48 -6.88 6.82 -1.70
CA GLY A 48 -6.56 7.91 -2.63
C GLY A 48 -7.52 8.00 -3.82
N LEU A 49 -7.95 6.87 -4.38
CA LEU A 49 -8.98 6.85 -5.43
C LEU A 49 -10.35 7.32 -4.90
N SER A 50 -10.73 6.88 -3.71
CA SER A 50 -11.97 7.30 -3.04
C SER A 50 -11.98 8.81 -2.76
N LEU A 51 -10.82 9.38 -2.42
CA LEU A 51 -10.67 10.81 -2.16
C LEU A 51 -11.12 11.65 -3.37
N THR A 52 -10.63 11.32 -4.58
CA THR A 52 -10.90 12.09 -5.79
C THR A 52 -12.26 11.81 -6.41
N THR A 53 -12.79 10.59 -6.24
CA THR A 53 -14.06 10.16 -6.85
C THR A 53 -15.28 10.44 -5.96
N THR A 54 -15.09 10.46 -4.65
CA THR A 54 -16.20 10.49 -3.68
C THR A 54 -16.00 11.57 -2.63
N ILE A 55 -14.94 11.49 -1.81
CA ILE A 55 -14.84 12.31 -0.58
C ILE A 55 -14.81 13.81 -0.89
N ILE A 56 -13.91 14.25 -1.77
CA ILE A 56 -13.80 15.67 -2.13
C ILE A 56 -15.05 16.14 -2.87
N PRO A 57 -15.55 15.46 -3.93
CA PRO A 57 -16.80 15.84 -4.58
C PRO A 57 -17.98 15.97 -3.61
N THR A 58 -18.16 15.02 -2.69
CA THR A 58 -19.24 15.08 -1.69
C THR A 58 -19.05 16.27 -0.75
N ALA A 59 -17.83 16.58 -0.30
CA ALA A 59 -17.56 17.75 0.53
C ALA A 59 -17.87 19.06 -0.20
N LEU A 60 -17.48 19.19 -1.47
CA LEU A 60 -17.75 20.38 -2.28
C LEU A 60 -19.25 20.58 -2.54
N THR A 61 -19.99 19.51 -2.83
CA THR A 61 -21.44 19.60 -3.03
C THR A 61 -22.16 19.96 -1.74
N THR A 62 -21.77 19.37 -0.62
CA THR A 62 -22.44 19.61 0.68
C THR A 62 -22.12 20.99 1.25
N MET A 63 -20.89 21.48 1.11
CA MET A 63 -20.47 22.76 1.69
C MET A 63 -20.68 23.96 0.76
N LEU A 64 -20.55 23.76 -0.55
CA LEU A 64 -20.50 24.85 -1.54
C LEU A 64 -21.58 24.73 -2.63
N GLY A 65 -22.41 23.67 -2.62
CA GLY A 65 -23.44 23.47 -3.62
C GLY A 65 -22.90 23.17 -5.03
N MET A 66 -21.62 22.80 -5.15
CA MET A 66 -21.01 22.47 -6.44
C MET A 66 -21.61 21.20 -7.04
N ASP A 67 -21.74 21.20 -8.37
CA ASP A 67 -22.16 20.02 -9.11
C ASP A 67 -21.14 18.87 -9.00
N THR A 68 -21.61 17.72 -8.53
CA THR A 68 -20.80 16.51 -8.35
C THR A 68 -20.15 16.02 -9.64
N TYR A 69 -20.80 16.18 -10.79
CA TYR A 69 -20.27 15.70 -12.07
C TYR A 69 -19.04 16.51 -12.48
N LEU A 70 -19.14 17.85 -12.44
CA LEU A 70 -18.01 18.74 -12.72
C LEU A 70 -16.83 18.52 -11.75
N SER A 71 -17.10 18.38 -10.46
CA SER A 71 -16.05 18.13 -9.46
C SER A 71 -15.31 16.81 -9.72
N ARG A 72 -16.05 15.74 -10.04
CA ARG A 72 -15.46 14.43 -10.37
C ARG A 72 -14.66 14.46 -11.65
N TRP A 73 -15.13 15.20 -12.66
CA TRP A 73 -14.41 15.33 -13.92
C TRP A 73 -13.08 16.07 -13.73
N GLY A 74 -13.08 17.20 -13.01
CA GLY A 74 -11.86 17.95 -12.71
C GLY A 74 -10.86 17.15 -11.86
N LEU A 75 -11.34 16.34 -10.93
CA LEU A 75 -10.48 15.52 -10.06
C LEU A 75 -10.07 14.17 -10.67
N GLY A 76 -10.80 13.68 -11.69
CA GLY A 76 -10.58 12.37 -12.30
C GLY A 76 -9.19 12.23 -12.92
N GLY A 77 -8.65 13.31 -13.48
CA GLY A 77 -7.28 13.35 -14.03
C GLY A 77 -6.19 13.11 -12.97
N PHE A 78 -6.50 13.28 -11.68
CA PHE A 78 -5.55 13.10 -10.58
C PHE A 78 -5.67 11.75 -9.88
N ALA A 79 -6.59 10.88 -10.30
CA ALA A 79 -6.87 9.62 -9.62
C ALA A 79 -5.62 8.75 -9.45
N VAL A 80 -4.83 8.58 -10.52
CA VAL A 80 -3.60 7.75 -10.48
C VAL A 80 -2.56 8.36 -9.52
N TYR A 81 -2.33 9.67 -9.59
CA TYR A 81 -1.39 10.35 -8.70
C TYR A 81 -1.83 10.28 -7.23
N SER A 82 -3.14 10.40 -6.99
CA SER A 82 -3.73 10.22 -5.66
C SER A 82 -3.49 8.81 -5.12
N MET A 83 -3.77 7.78 -5.93
CA MET A 83 -3.51 6.39 -5.55
C MET A 83 -2.04 6.18 -5.18
N MET A 84 -1.11 6.70 -5.97
CA MET A 84 0.33 6.57 -5.69
C MET A 84 0.74 7.26 -4.40
N ALA A 85 0.34 8.52 -4.18
CA ALA A 85 0.69 9.27 -2.98
C ALA A 85 0.14 8.59 -1.71
N TRP A 86 -1.11 8.12 -1.78
CA TRP A 86 -1.76 7.45 -0.65
C TRP A 86 -1.25 6.04 -0.42
N ALA A 87 -0.77 5.32 -1.45
CA ALA A 87 -0.09 4.03 -1.27
C ALA A 87 1.18 4.18 -0.43
N VAL A 88 1.98 5.21 -0.74
CA VAL A 88 3.20 5.54 0.01
C VAL A 88 2.85 5.98 1.43
N GLY A 89 1.81 6.82 1.59
CA GLY A 89 1.29 7.23 2.89
C GLY A 89 0.82 6.04 3.75
N GLY A 90 0.07 5.11 3.15
CA GLY A 90 -0.42 3.89 3.81
C GLY A 90 0.74 2.99 4.27
N TRP A 91 1.75 2.79 3.42
CA TRP A 91 2.96 2.07 3.80
C TRP A 91 3.72 2.75 4.94
N ALA A 92 3.89 4.07 4.90
CA ALA A 92 4.59 4.82 5.94
C ALA A 92 3.83 4.78 7.28
N ALA A 93 2.50 4.94 7.24
CA ALA A 93 1.63 4.82 8.40
C ALA A 93 1.73 3.42 9.03
N GLN A 94 1.66 2.37 8.21
CA GLN A 94 1.82 0.98 8.63
C GLN A 94 3.20 0.72 9.29
N ARG A 95 4.26 1.28 8.71
CA ARG A 95 5.63 1.12 9.20
C ARG A 95 5.84 1.77 10.55
N SER A 96 5.16 2.88 10.84
CA SER A 96 5.25 3.56 12.14
C SER A 96 4.71 2.71 13.29
N GLY A 97 3.70 1.87 13.03
CA GLY A 97 3.03 1.02 14.03
C GLY A 97 2.33 1.78 15.16
N ASN A 98 2.23 3.11 15.09
CA ASN A 98 1.61 3.98 16.08
C ASN A 98 0.41 4.70 15.46
N LYS A 99 -0.76 4.60 16.10
CA LYS A 99 -2.01 5.18 15.60
C LYS A 99 -1.89 6.69 15.36
N MET A 100 -1.30 7.42 16.32
CA MET A 100 -1.17 8.88 16.24
C MET A 100 -0.23 9.29 15.10
N LEU A 101 0.89 8.59 14.92
CA LEU A 101 1.80 8.87 13.81
C LEU A 101 1.17 8.52 12.47
N GLY A 102 0.43 7.41 12.38
CA GLY A 102 -0.34 7.05 11.20
C GLY A 102 -1.36 8.11 10.81
N ALA A 103 -2.09 8.64 11.80
CA ALA A 103 -3.05 9.72 11.62
C ALA A 103 -2.38 10.98 11.07
N ILE A 104 -1.22 11.37 11.62
CA ILE A 104 -0.46 12.53 11.15
C ILE A 104 0.04 12.31 9.72
N ILE A 105 0.65 11.15 9.43
CA ILE A 105 1.22 10.84 8.11
C ILE A 105 0.13 10.91 7.03
N LEU A 106 -0.95 10.15 7.19
CA LEU A 106 -2.02 10.12 6.19
C LEU A 106 -2.87 11.39 6.20
N GLY A 107 -2.99 12.08 7.34
CA GLY A 107 -3.60 13.41 7.42
C GLY A 107 -2.84 14.44 6.59
N ILE A 108 -1.51 14.48 6.68
CA ILE A 108 -0.68 15.38 5.85
C ILE A 108 -0.80 15.00 4.37
N VAL A 109 -0.73 13.71 4.03
CA VAL A 109 -0.92 13.26 2.64
C VAL A 109 -2.29 13.69 2.11
N GLY A 110 -3.35 13.51 2.90
CA GLY A 110 -4.69 13.93 2.55
C GLY A 110 -4.86 15.43 2.40
N LEU A 111 -4.26 16.23 3.30
CA LEU A 111 -4.25 17.68 3.19
C LEU A 111 -3.53 18.15 1.93
N SER A 112 -2.31 17.65 1.70
CA SER A 112 -1.49 18.04 0.55
C SER A 112 -2.14 17.64 -0.77
N THR A 113 -2.64 16.41 -0.87
CA THR A 113 -3.34 15.94 -2.09
C THR A 113 -4.66 16.67 -2.30
N GLY A 114 -5.44 16.90 -1.24
CA GLY A 114 -6.69 17.67 -1.31
C GLY A 114 -6.45 19.11 -1.79
N LEU A 115 -5.47 19.81 -1.22
CA LEU A 115 -5.12 21.18 -1.64
C LEU A 115 -4.62 21.23 -3.08
N LEU A 116 -3.67 20.36 -3.46
CA LEU A 116 -3.08 20.36 -4.79
C LEU A 116 -4.10 20.03 -5.88
N PHE A 117 -4.93 19.01 -5.68
CA PHE A 117 -5.89 18.59 -6.70
C PHE A 117 -7.04 19.60 -6.86
N ILE A 118 -7.49 20.24 -5.77
CA ILE A 118 -8.44 21.36 -5.87
C ILE A 118 -7.80 22.52 -6.62
N ALA A 119 -6.60 22.96 -6.19
CA ALA A 119 -5.93 24.13 -6.75
C ALA A 119 -5.73 24.03 -8.25
N VAL A 120 -5.34 22.84 -8.73
CA VAL A 120 -5.08 22.59 -10.15
C VAL A 120 -6.34 22.20 -10.92
N GLY A 121 -7.24 21.42 -10.31
CA GLY A 121 -8.38 20.83 -11.01
C GLY A 121 -9.66 21.68 -11.04
N LEU A 122 -9.88 22.53 -10.03
CA LEU A 122 -11.12 23.27 -9.84
C LEU A 122 -10.91 24.78 -9.62
N GLY A 123 -9.82 25.17 -8.97
CA GLY A 123 -9.46 26.58 -8.76
C GLY A 123 -8.82 26.85 -7.41
N THR A 124 -8.39 28.10 -7.21
CA THR A 124 -7.62 28.54 -6.03
C THR A 124 -8.45 29.37 -5.04
N GLU A 125 -9.77 29.37 -5.17
CA GLU A 125 -10.65 30.07 -4.23
C GLU A 125 -10.53 29.47 -2.82
N MET A 126 -10.46 30.34 -1.82
CA MET A 126 -10.21 29.93 -0.42
C MET A 126 -11.23 28.88 0.06
N ASN A 127 -12.51 29.06 -0.29
CA ASN A 127 -13.57 28.13 0.11
C ASN A 127 -13.38 26.73 -0.48
N LEU A 128 -12.91 26.64 -1.73
CA LEU A 128 -12.61 25.37 -2.39
C LEU A 128 -11.42 24.68 -1.70
N LEU A 129 -10.33 25.44 -1.49
CA LEU A 129 -9.10 24.93 -0.90
C LEU A 129 -9.32 24.44 0.54
N VAL A 130 -10.03 25.21 1.36
CA VAL A 130 -10.36 24.83 2.73
C VAL A 130 -11.26 23.60 2.76
N THR A 131 -12.26 23.52 1.88
CA THR A 131 -13.19 22.38 1.83
C THR A 131 -12.47 21.10 1.39
N GLY A 132 -11.73 21.13 0.29
CA GLY A 132 -11.05 19.93 -0.21
C GLY A 132 -9.82 19.54 0.61
N GLY A 133 -9.03 20.52 1.06
CA GLY A 133 -7.91 20.28 1.98
C GLY A 133 -8.38 19.77 3.34
N GLY A 134 -9.45 20.34 3.89
CA GLY A 134 -10.05 19.91 5.15
C GLY A 134 -10.66 18.51 5.06
N ALA A 135 -11.41 18.22 3.99
CA ALA A 135 -11.94 16.88 3.74
C ALA A 135 -10.81 15.85 3.59
N GLY A 136 -9.76 16.18 2.82
CA GLY A 136 -8.58 15.34 2.67
C GLY A 136 -7.85 15.08 3.98
N LEU A 137 -7.64 16.13 4.80
CA LEU A 137 -7.01 16.03 6.12
C LEU A 137 -7.81 15.09 7.03
N LEU A 138 -9.11 15.32 7.18
CA LEU A 138 -9.97 14.50 8.05
C LEU A 138 -10.01 13.05 7.60
N TYR A 139 -10.22 12.83 6.29
CA TYR A 139 -10.26 11.50 5.71
C TYR A 139 -8.93 10.75 5.88
N GLY A 140 -7.81 11.43 5.63
CA GLY A 140 -6.47 10.90 5.83
C GLY A 140 -6.16 10.60 7.30
N THR A 141 -6.56 11.49 8.21
CA THR A 141 -6.34 11.32 9.65
C THR A 141 -7.08 10.09 10.18
N VAL A 142 -8.36 9.95 9.86
CA VAL A 142 -9.18 8.80 10.29
C VAL A 142 -8.68 7.50 9.63
N GLY A 143 -8.40 7.53 8.32
CA GLY A 143 -7.84 6.38 7.61
C GLY A 143 -6.49 5.96 8.19
N GLY A 144 -5.65 6.92 8.56
CA GLY A 144 -4.35 6.70 9.18
C GLY A 144 -4.42 6.05 10.56
N LEU A 145 -5.38 6.45 11.40
CA LEU A 145 -5.63 5.78 12.68
C LEU A 145 -5.94 4.29 12.49
N ILE A 146 -6.86 4.00 11.56
CA ILE A 146 -7.34 2.64 11.31
C ILE A 146 -6.22 1.79 10.69
N LEU A 147 -5.56 2.30 9.66
CA LEU A 147 -4.56 1.57 8.89
C LEU A 147 -3.30 1.29 9.72
N ALA A 148 -2.83 2.28 10.48
CA ALA A 148 -1.67 2.09 11.37
C ALA A 148 -1.97 1.14 12.53
N ASP A 149 -3.21 1.08 13.04
CA ASP A 149 -3.58 0.14 14.09
C ASP A 149 -3.76 -1.29 13.56
N ALA A 150 -4.57 -1.44 12.51
CA ALA A 150 -4.96 -2.73 11.97
C ALA A 150 -3.78 -3.47 11.31
N LEU A 151 -2.88 -2.73 10.66
CA LEU A 151 -1.78 -3.31 9.90
C LEU A 151 -0.40 -3.11 10.54
N ARG A 152 -0.32 -2.61 11.78
CA ARG A 152 0.96 -2.41 12.48
C ARG A 152 1.90 -3.60 12.33
N SER A 153 3.18 -3.34 12.08
CA SER A 153 4.19 -4.39 12.20
C SER A 153 4.28 -4.80 13.67
N PRO A 154 4.25 -6.11 14.01
CA PRO A 154 4.55 -6.52 15.38
C PRO A 154 5.99 -6.12 15.74
N PRO A 155 6.27 -5.80 17.01
CA PRO A 155 7.64 -5.60 17.45
C PRO A 155 8.45 -6.87 17.19
N VAL A 156 9.66 -6.71 16.65
CA VAL A 156 10.60 -7.81 16.48
C VAL A 156 11.14 -8.13 17.88
N ASP A 157 10.83 -9.31 18.39
CA ASP A 157 11.42 -9.83 19.62
C ASP A 157 12.72 -10.51 19.24
N GLU A 158 13.86 -9.93 19.65
CA GLU A 158 15.19 -10.46 19.37
C GLU A 158 15.44 -11.84 20.01
N ASN A 159 14.63 -12.23 21.00
CA ASN A 159 14.73 -13.51 21.70
C ASN A 159 13.79 -14.60 21.14
N ASP A 160 12.85 -14.23 20.26
CA ASP A 160 11.95 -15.17 19.57
C ASP A 160 12.35 -15.23 18.09
N PRO A 161 13.02 -16.30 17.61
CA PRO A 161 13.46 -16.41 16.22
C PRO A 161 12.31 -16.40 15.21
N ASP A 162 11.07 -16.63 15.66
CA ASP A 162 9.87 -16.57 14.81
C ASP A 162 9.25 -15.17 14.70
N SER A 163 9.66 -14.21 15.55
CA SER A 163 9.06 -12.88 15.63
C SER A 163 9.18 -12.08 14.33
N ALA A 164 10.29 -12.27 13.61
CA ALA A 164 10.56 -11.65 12.31
C ALA A 164 9.71 -12.23 11.16
N SER A 165 9.19 -13.46 11.29
CA SER A 165 8.34 -14.11 10.27
C SER A 165 6.84 -13.76 10.41
N ARG A 166 6.42 -13.20 11.56
CA ARG A 166 5.01 -12.88 11.80
C ARG A 166 4.54 -11.76 10.85
N GLY A 167 3.71 -12.13 9.88
CA GLY A 167 3.15 -11.22 8.87
C GLY A 167 3.74 -11.37 7.47
N THR A 168 4.67 -12.33 7.27
CA THR A 168 5.04 -12.79 5.93
C THR A 168 4.24 -14.02 5.51
N ILE A 169 4.15 -14.30 4.20
CA ILE A 169 3.44 -15.49 3.70
C ILE A 169 4.04 -16.78 4.28
N GLY A 170 5.37 -16.86 4.36
CA GLY A 170 6.07 -18.04 4.91
C GLY A 170 5.89 -18.25 6.41
N GLY A 171 5.52 -17.20 7.16
CA GLY A 171 5.20 -17.28 8.59
C GLY A 171 3.77 -17.75 8.89
N MET A 172 2.91 -17.95 7.86
CA MET A 172 1.57 -18.49 8.07
C MET A 172 1.63 -19.97 8.43
N GLY A 173 0.82 -20.40 9.41
CA GLY A 173 0.82 -21.78 9.93
C GLY A 173 0.63 -22.88 8.90
N ILE A 174 0.07 -22.57 7.73
CA ILE A 174 -0.05 -23.49 6.58
C ILE A 174 1.32 -23.93 6.04
N PHE A 175 2.34 -23.06 6.07
CA PHE A 175 3.66 -23.39 5.55
C PHE A 175 4.58 -24.04 6.59
N ARG A 176 4.22 -24.00 7.88
CA ARG A 176 4.90 -24.79 8.93
C ARG A 176 4.79 -26.30 8.69
N TYR A 177 3.80 -26.73 7.90
CA TYR A 177 3.62 -28.13 7.51
C TYR A 177 4.74 -28.66 6.60
N PHE A 178 5.44 -27.79 5.86
CA PHE A 178 6.56 -28.16 4.98
C PHE A 178 7.94 -28.06 5.64
N ASN A 179 8.01 -27.58 6.89
CA ASN A 179 9.26 -27.46 7.66
C ASN A 179 9.45 -28.61 8.67
N LYS A 180 8.60 -29.64 8.65
CA LYS A 180 8.82 -30.94 9.31
C LYS A 180 9.20 -31.97 8.27
#